data_AF-A0A8H3M7U1-F1
#
_entry.id   AF-A0A8H3M7U1-F1
#
_cell.length_a   1.000
_cell.length_b   1.000
_cell.length_c   1.000
_cell.angle_alpha   90.00
_cell.angle_beta   90.00
_cell.angle_gamma   90.00
#
_symmetry.space_group_name_H-M   'P 1'
#
loop_
_entity.id
_entity.type
_entity.pdbx_description
1 polymer ?
#
loop_
_entity_poly.entity_id
_entity_poly.type
_entity_poly.pdbx_seq_one_letter_code
_entity_poly.pdbx_strand_id
1 'polypeptide(L)'
;MSQPRTYEEIVNSTNYKFNLSIDELLKPSRRTRRNIDLIHLNLLTPPRPQNAFMLYLRNKKADGMFKSAGSKILKQIGTMWRNETNEVKDLFYALAKLAEERHSIEYPNYNYRYSSTRLAGKRRSRRIYKL
;
A
#
# COMPACT_ATOMS: atom_id res chain seq x y z
N MET A 1 17.05 31.61 -4.42
CA MET A 1 16.92 30.14 -4.27
C MET A 1 15.46 29.84 -3.98
N SER A 2 14.72 29.26 -4.93
CA SER A 2 13.35 28.79 -4.66
C SER A 2 13.45 27.62 -3.69
N GLN A 3 12.71 27.65 -2.58
CA GLN A 3 12.60 26.51 -1.69
C GLN A 3 12.11 25.29 -2.52
N PRO A 4 12.66 24.08 -2.30
CA PRO A 4 12.11 22.89 -2.93
C PRO A 4 10.66 22.73 -2.49
N ARG A 5 9.74 22.55 -3.44
CA ARG A 5 8.32 22.33 -3.13
C ARG A 5 8.20 21.15 -2.17
N THR A 6 7.49 21.34 -1.07
CA THR A 6 7.20 20.24 -0.14
C THR A 6 6.32 19.20 -0.84
N TYR A 7 6.39 17.93 -0.41
CA TYR A 7 5.54 16.89 -1.01
C TYR A 7 4.04 17.19 -0.81
N GLU A 8 3.68 17.86 0.29
CA GLU A 8 2.34 18.39 0.56
C GLU A 8 1.91 19.43 -0.47
N GLU A 9 2.77 20.40 -0.81
CA GLU A 9 2.49 21.38 -1.86
C GLU A 9 2.29 20.73 -3.22
N ILE A 10 3.11 19.73 -3.56
CA ILE A 10 2.95 18.97 -4.80
C ILE A 10 1.56 18.35 -4.84
N VAL A 11 1.18 17.59 -3.81
CA VAL A 11 -0.11 16.90 -3.76
C VAL A 11 -1.28 17.89 -3.80
N ASN A 12 -1.22 18.97 -3.02
CA ASN A 12 -2.29 19.97 -2.92
C ASN A 12 -2.44 20.83 -4.18
N SER A 13 -1.38 21.02 -4.96
CA SER A 13 -1.41 21.78 -6.21
C SER A 13 -1.90 20.99 -7.43
N THR A 14 -2.09 19.67 -7.29
CA THR A 14 -2.51 18.84 -8.43
C THR A 14 -3.99 18.99 -8.76
N ASN A 15 -4.32 18.96 -10.05
CA ASN A 15 -5.69 18.83 -10.54
C ASN A 15 -6.12 17.35 -10.69
N TYR A 16 -5.42 16.44 -10.01
CA TYR A 16 -5.70 15.01 -10.12
C TYR A 16 -6.97 14.65 -9.33
N LYS A 17 -7.93 14.02 -10.01
CA LYS A 17 -9.17 13.56 -9.37
C LYS A 17 -8.93 12.25 -8.61
N PHE A 18 -8.78 12.35 -7.30
CA PHE A 18 -8.73 11.18 -6.41
C PHE A 18 -10.13 10.58 -6.19
N ASN A 19 -10.18 9.27 -6.03
CA ASN A 19 -11.38 8.51 -5.65
C ASN A 19 -11.49 8.32 -4.14
N LEU A 20 -10.40 8.56 -3.40
CA LEU A 20 -10.33 8.59 -1.95
C LEU A 20 -9.69 9.90 -1.49
N SER A 21 -10.00 10.36 -0.28
CA SER A 21 -9.29 11.50 0.28
C SER A 21 -7.80 11.18 0.49
N ILE A 22 -6.95 12.20 0.42
CA ILE A 22 -5.51 12.07 0.64
C ILE A 22 -5.23 11.45 2.02
N ASP A 23 -5.93 11.91 3.05
CA ASP A 23 -5.78 11.37 4.40
C ASP A 23 -6.13 9.88 4.49
N GLU A 24 -7.22 9.47 3.83
CA GLU A 24 -7.63 8.06 3.78
C GLU A 24 -6.59 7.21 3.05
N LEU A 25 -5.99 7.72 1.96
CA LEU A 25 -4.93 7.02 1.22
C LEU A 25 -3.69 6.80 2.08
N LEU A 26 -3.24 7.82 2.80
CA LEU A 26 -2.03 7.79 3.62
C LEU A 26 -2.19 6.89 4.87
N LYS A 27 -3.41 6.71 5.37
CA LYS A 27 -3.68 5.89 6.55
C LYS A 27 -3.42 4.39 6.30
N PRO A 28 -2.71 3.67 7.18
CA PRO A 28 -2.51 2.23 7.02
C PRO A 28 -3.82 1.43 7.14
N SER A 29 -3.93 0.33 6.38
CA SER A 29 -5.11 -0.54 6.43
C SER A 29 -5.14 -1.41 7.70
N ARG A 30 -6.14 -1.19 8.55
CA ARG A 30 -6.39 -1.95 9.79
C ARG A 30 -7.12 -3.27 9.57
N ARG A 31 -7.67 -3.50 8.37
CA ARG A 31 -8.49 -4.69 8.06
C ARG A 31 -7.71 -5.85 7.46
N THR A 32 -6.39 -5.74 7.35
CA THR A 32 -5.60 -6.82 6.75
C THR A 32 -5.59 -8.04 7.68
N ARG A 33 -5.69 -9.25 7.10
CA ARG A 33 -5.61 -10.51 7.86
C ARG A 33 -4.38 -10.55 8.76
N ARG A 34 -3.23 -10.06 8.26
CA ARG A 34 -2.00 -9.97 9.03
C ARG A 34 -2.13 -9.06 10.25
N ASN A 35 -2.76 -7.90 10.12
CA ASN A 35 -2.96 -7.00 11.26
C ASN A 35 -3.87 -7.64 12.31
N ILE A 36 -4.94 -8.31 11.87
CA ILE A 36 -5.82 -9.08 12.75
C ILE A 36 -5.04 -10.20 13.47
N ASP A 37 -4.25 -11.00 12.75
CA ASP A 37 -3.41 -12.06 13.34
C ASP A 37 -2.43 -11.49 14.39
N LEU A 38 -1.81 -10.35 14.08
CA LEU A 38 -0.85 -9.68 14.96
C LEU A 38 -1.50 -9.16 16.25
N ILE A 39 -2.71 -8.60 16.14
CA ILE A 39 -3.52 -8.19 17.29
C ILE A 39 -3.83 -9.42 18.17
N HIS A 40 -4.27 -10.53 17.58
CA HIS A 40 -4.53 -11.77 18.33
C HIS A 40 -3.29 -12.35 19.01
N LEU A 41 -2.10 -12.16 18.43
CA LEU A 41 -0.83 -12.61 19.00
C LEU A 41 -0.20 -11.60 19.98
N ASN A 42 -0.87 -10.47 20.26
CA ASN A 42 -0.32 -9.35 21.03
C ASN A 42 1.04 -8.82 20.49
N LEU A 43 1.27 -8.99 19.18
CA LEU A 43 2.46 -8.51 18.49
C LEU A 43 2.11 -7.21 17.76
N LEU A 44 2.25 -6.05 18.42
CA LEU A 44 1.96 -4.73 17.84
C LEU A 44 3.07 -4.27 16.85
N THR A 45 3.37 -5.08 15.84
CA THR A 45 4.26 -4.64 14.76
C THR A 45 3.47 -3.78 13.77
N PRO A 46 3.83 -2.50 13.57
CA PRO A 46 3.09 -1.64 12.67
C PRO A 46 3.22 -2.11 11.22
N PRO A 47 2.20 -1.86 10.38
CA PRO A 47 2.24 -2.21 8.96
C PRO A 47 3.28 -1.36 8.24
N ARG A 48 3.80 -1.85 7.11
CA ARG A 48 4.75 -1.08 6.30
C ARG A 48 4.09 0.20 5.77
N PRO A 49 4.82 1.31 5.63
CA PRO A 49 4.34 2.46 4.88
C PRO A 49 3.99 2.05 3.44
N GLN A 50 2.95 2.67 2.88
CA GLN A 50 2.45 2.34 1.56
C GLN A 50 3.34 2.97 0.49
N ASN A 51 3.76 2.18 -0.50
CA ASN A 51 4.48 2.71 -1.66
C ASN A 51 3.51 3.32 -2.69
N ALA A 52 4.06 4.02 -3.69
CA ALA A 52 3.30 4.73 -4.72
C ALA A 52 2.27 3.84 -5.45
N PHE A 53 2.68 2.63 -5.86
CA PHE A 53 1.78 1.71 -6.54
C PHE A 53 0.66 1.20 -5.64
N MET A 54 0.93 0.95 -4.35
CA MET A 54 -0.11 0.51 -3.40
C MET A 54 -1.13 1.62 -3.15
N LEU A 55 -0.69 2.87 -3.09
CA LEU A 55 -1.57 4.05 -2.99
C LEU A 55 -2.42 4.20 -4.26
N TYR A 56 -1.81 4.11 -5.45
CA TYR A 56 -2.51 4.12 -6.73
C TYR A 56 -3.54 2.99 -6.83
N LEU A 57 -3.15 1.78 -6.44
CA LEU A 57 -4.02 0.60 -6.43
C LEU A 57 -5.23 0.79 -5.52
N ARG A 58 -5.03 1.36 -4.32
CA ARG A 58 -6.10 1.64 -3.37
C ARG A 58 -7.05 2.70 -3.93
N ASN A 59 -6.53 3.78 -4.50
CA ASN A 59 -7.31 4.84 -5.14
C ASN A 59 -8.14 4.29 -6.32
N LYS A 60 -7.53 3.53 -7.24
CA LYS A 60 -8.25 2.95 -8.38
C LYS A 60 -9.29 1.91 -7.94
N LYS A 61 -9.02 1.09 -6.93
CA LYS A 61 -10.01 0.13 -6.42
C LYS A 61 -11.25 0.79 -5.84
N ALA A 62 -11.12 1.99 -5.25
CA ALA A 62 -12.25 2.72 -4.70
C ALA A 62 -13.23 3.24 -5.77
N ASP A 63 -12.79 3.34 -7.03
CA ASP A 63 -13.61 3.73 -8.18
C ASP A 63 -14.79 2.76 -8.44
N GLY A 64 -14.71 1.53 -7.93
CA GLY A 64 -15.77 0.53 -8.09
C GLY A 64 -15.96 0.00 -9.53
N MET A 65 -15.24 0.52 -10.52
CA MET A 65 -15.39 0.13 -11.94
C MET A 65 -14.91 -1.29 -12.26
N PHE A 66 -14.13 -1.91 -11.36
CA PHE A 66 -13.58 -3.24 -11.58
C PHE A 66 -14.60 -4.32 -11.24
N LYS A 67 -15.15 -4.98 -12.27
CA LYS A 67 -16.06 -6.13 -12.12
C LYS A 67 -15.35 -7.44 -11.70
N SER A 68 -14.03 -7.51 -11.88
CA SER A 68 -13.24 -8.69 -11.53
C SER A 68 -12.84 -8.70 -10.05
N ALA A 69 -12.46 -9.84 -9.50
CA ALA A 69 -12.03 -9.97 -8.10
C ALA A 69 -10.56 -10.43 -7.99
N GLY A 70 -9.93 -10.13 -6.85
CA GLY A 70 -8.63 -10.67 -6.48
C GLY A 70 -7.49 -10.28 -7.44
N SER A 71 -6.76 -11.28 -7.94
CA SER A 71 -5.54 -11.09 -8.74
C SER A 71 -5.78 -10.46 -10.12
N LYS A 72 -6.99 -10.62 -10.68
CA LYS A 72 -7.34 -10.03 -11.99
C LYS A 72 -7.34 -8.51 -11.94
N ILE A 73 -7.91 -7.92 -10.88
CA ILE A 73 -7.90 -6.47 -10.66
C ILE A 73 -6.46 -5.95 -10.57
N LEU A 74 -5.61 -6.63 -9.81
CA LEU A 74 -4.21 -6.21 -9.63
C LEU A 74 -3.46 -6.20 -10.97
N LYS A 75 -3.70 -7.18 -11.85
CA LYS A 75 -3.09 -7.21 -13.19
C LYS A 75 -3.56 -6.02 -14.05
N GLN A 76 -4.87 -5.74 -14.06
CA GLN A 76 -5.45 -4.62 -14.80
C GLN A 76 -4.92 -3.27 -14.32
N ILE A 77 -4.89 -3.04 -13.01
CA ILE A 77 -4.36 -1.80 -12.45
C ILE A 77 -2.84 -1.71 -12.64
N GLY A 78 -2.14 -2.85 -12.61
CA GLY A 78 -0.72 -2.90 -12.94
C GLY A 78 -0.41 -2.52 -14.39
N THR A 79 -1.28 -2.85 -15.35
CA THR A 79 -1.18 -2.36 -16.73
C THR A 79 -1.49 -0.87 -16.82
N MET A 80 -2.49 -0.38 -16.09
CA MET A 80 -2.82 1.06 -16.05
C MET A 80 -1.66 1.88 -15.50
N TRP A 81 -1.08 1.46 -14.36
CA TRP A 81 0.07 2.13 -13.75
C TRP A 81 1.26 2.23 -14.69
N ARG A 82 1.56 1.17 -15.46
CA ARG A 82 2.67 1.20 -16.43
C ARG A 82 2.44 2.24 -17.52
N ASN A 83 1.20 2.36 -18.00
CA ASN A 83 0.80 3.27 -19.07
C ASN A 83 0.45 4.68 -18.58
N GLU A 84 0.44 4.91 -17.26
CA GLU A 84 0.12 6.20 -16.66
C GLU A 84 1.23 7.24 -16.97
N THR A 85 0.84 8.51 -17.01
CA THR A 85 1.78 9.62 -17.25
C THR A 85 2.79 9.77 -16.11
N ASN A 86 3.94 10.37 -16.42
CA ASN A 86 4.98 10.63 -15.42
C ASN A 86 4.46 11.58 -14.32
N GLU A 87 3.66 12.59 -14.67
CA GLU A 87 3.07 13.53 -13.71
C GLU A 87 2.24 12.82 -12.63
N VAL A 88 1.41 11.85 -13.04
CA VAL A 88 0.61 11.07 -12.08
C VAL A 88 1.51 10.14 -11.28
N LYS A 89 2.51 9.51 -11.89
CA LYS A 89 3.47 8.68 -11.16
C LYS A 89 4.20 9.49 -10.09
N ASP A 90 4.70 10.67 -10.45
CA ASP A 90 5.39 11.61 -9.57
C ASP A 90 4.50 12.06 -8.41
N LEU A 91 3.22 12.33 -8.67
CA LEU A 91 2.22 12.59 -7.63
C LEU A 91 2.10 11.43 -6.63
N PHE A 92 1.99 10.19 -7.11
CA PHE A 92 1.91 9.02 -6.23
C PHE A 92 3.24 8.70 -5.53
N TYR A 93 4.37 9.06 -6.12
CA TYR A 93 5.67 9.03 -5.45
C TYR A 93 5.74 10.06 -4.32
N ALA A 94 5.24 11.28 -4.53
CA ALA A 94 5.13 12.29 -3.47
C ALA A 94 4.20 11.82 -2.34
N LEU A 95 3.05 11.22 -2.65
CA LEU A 95 2.18 10.60 -1.65
C LEU A 95 2.87 9.47 -0.87
N ALA A 96 3.70 8.66 -1.54
CA ALA A 96 4.46 7.61 -0.86
C ALA A 96 5.48 8.19 0.12
N LYS A 97 6.08 9.34 -0.20
CA LYS A 97 6.97 10.07 0.70
C LYS A 97 6.23 10.65 1.90
N LEU A 98 5.06 11.24 1.69
CA LEU A 98 4.20 11.67 2.81
C LEU A 98 3.78 10.51 3.70
N ALA A 99 3.49 9.33 3.12
CA ALA A 99 3.16 8.15 3.90
C ALA A 99 4.35 7.66 4.74
N GLU A 100 5.56 7.71 4.18
CA GLU A 100 6.80 7.37 4.88
C GLU A 100 7.09 8.36 6.03
N GLU A 101 6.95 9.66 5.79
CA GLU A 101 7.11 10.72 6.80
C GLU A 101 6.11 10.56 7.94
N ARG A 102 4.80 10.46 7.65
CA ARG A 102 3.77 10.21 8.67
C ARG A 102 4.04 8.94 9.46
N HIS A 103 4.44 7.87 8.78
CA HIS A 103 4.77 6.62 9.44
C HIS A 103 5.99 6.75 10.35
N SER A 104 7.02 7.50 9.96
CA SER A 104 8.21 7.71 10.79
C SER A 104 7.89 8.47 12.07
N ILE A 105 6.96 9.42 12.01
CA ILE A 105 6.47 10.19 13.16
C ILE A 105 5.59 9.30 14.07
N GLU A 106 4.66 8.53 13.50
CA GLU A 106 3.75 7.67 14.26
C GLU A 106 4.49 6.46 14.89
N TYR A 107 5.53 5.96 14.22
CA TYR A 107 6.30 4.78 14.64
C TYR A 107 7.80 5.05 14.64
N PRO A 108 8.33 5.87 15.57
CA PRO A 108 9.74 6.29 15.57
C PRO A 108 10.72 5.12 15.77
N ASN A 109 10.28 4.06 16.46
CA ASN A 109 11.07 2.84 16.69
C ASN A 109 10.85 1.77 15.61
N TYR A 110 10.21 2.11 14.50
CA TYR A 110 9.96 1.16 13.43
C TYR A 110 11.26 0.73 12.76
N ASN A 111 11.52 -0.57 12.80
CA ASN A 111 12.57 -1.18 11.99
C ASN A 111 11.98 -2.34 11.20
N TYR A 112 12.06 -2.23 9.87
CA TYR A 112 11.56 -3.25 8.99
C TYR A 112 12.42 -4.51 9.08
N ARG A 113 11.87 -5.57 9.69
CA ARG A 113 12.49 -6.90 9.74
C ARG A 113 11.77 -7.85 8.79
N TYR A 114 12.51 -8.42 7.83
CA TYR A 114 12.01 -9.51 7.02
C TYR A 114 11.90 -10.78 7.89
N SER A 115 10.70 -11.06 8.42
CA SER A 115 10.46 -12.33 9.09
C SER A 115 10.38 -13.44 8.03
N SER A 116 11.41 -14.27 7.95
CA SER A 116 11.50 -15.45 7.09
C SER A 116 10.56 -16.60 7.52
N THR A 117 9.46 -16.31 8.21
CA THR A 117 8.49 -17.29 8.73
C THR A 117 7.81 -18.14 7.64
N ARG A 118 8.03 -17.86 6.34
CA ARG A 118 7.70 -18.80 5.25
C ARG A 118 8.62 -20.03 5.18
N LEU A 119 9.82 -19.99 5.78
CA LEU A 119 10.72 -21.15 5.83
C LEU A 119 10.47 -22.06 7.04
N ALA A 120 9.75 -21.58 8.07
CA ALA A 120 9.48 -22.35 9.29
C ALA A 120 8.08 -22.99 9.34
N GLY A 121 7.20 -22.74 8.36
CA GLY A 121 5.78 -23.11 8.42
C GLY A 121 5.31 -24.00 7.27
N LYS A 122 5.46 -25.31 7.43
CA LYS A 122 4.73 -26.40 6.74
C LYS A 122 4.90 -26.49 5.22
N ARG A 123 5.71 -27.48 4.82
CA ARG A 123 5.26 -28.52 3.86
C ARG A 123 3.78 -28.80 4.12
N ARG A 124 2.87 -28.19 3.35
CA ARG A 124 1.52 -28.73 3.20
C ARG A 124 1.70 -30.05 2.47
N SER A 125 1.88 -31.12 3.25
CA SER A 125 1.76 -32.49 2.79
C SER A 125 0.47 -32.56 1.99
N ARG A 126 0.59 -32.65 0.65
CA ARG A 126 -0.49 -33.14 -0.18
C ARG A 126 -0.61 -34.62 0.17
N ARG A 127 -1.35 -34.92 1.23
CA ARG A 127 -1.84 -36.27 1.48
C ARG A 127 -2.91 -36.52 0.41
N ILE A 128 -2.47 -36.95 -0.76
CA ILE A 128 -3.35 -37.57 -1.74
C ILE A 128 -3.74 -38.91 -1.10
N TYR A 129 -4.95 -39.02 -0.56
CA TYR A 129 -5.53 -40.33 -0.37
C TYR A 129 -5.84 -40.85 -1.78
N LYS A 130 -5.04 -41.83 -2.22
CA LYS A 130 -5.33 -42.65 -3.38
C LYS A 130 -6.04 -43.89 -2.81
N LEU A 131 -7.35 -43.98 -3.03
CA LEU A 131 -8.06 -45.25 -3.05
C LEU A 131 -8.24 -45.61 -4.52
#